data_AF-A0A0D8CJP2-F1
#
_entry.id   AF-A0A0D8CJP2-F1
#
_cell.length_a   1.000
_cell.length_b   1.000
_cell.length_c   1.000
_cell.angle_alpha   90.00
_cell.angle_beta   90.00
_cell.angle_gamma   90.00
#
_symmetry.space_group_name_H-M   'P 1'
#
loop_
_entity.id
_entity.type
_entity.pdbx_description
1 polymer ?
#
loop_
_entity_poly.entity_id
_entity_poly.type
_entity_poly.pdbx_seq_one_letter_code
_entity_poly.pdbx_strand_id
1 'polypeptide(L)'
;MKRREIAHTKASKRRIIRQRILAGLFAAVMGSTVSGCSTTMSDIVGTSIFTGGEWYLAFDVISIVNSDKTLIDHAVSLSTGQDCSTIRKIDGKSYCKKEPVPETPLYCYRSLAAVSCYRTPDPYNTGSQTVDWPPTRSRSL
;
A
#
# COMPACT_ATOMS: atom_id res chain seq x y z
N MET A 1 -24.72 -30.08 1.67
CA MET A 1 -23.55 -30.71 2.34
C MET A 1 -22.26 -30.72 1.50
N LYS A 2 -22.31 -30.95 0.18
CA LYS A 2 -21.15 -31.04 -0.75
C LYS A 2 -20.16 -29.85 -0.78
N ARG A 3 -20.58 -28.63 -0.44
CA ARG A 3 -19.70 -27.44 -0.40
C ARG A 3 -18.70 -27.45 0.77
N ARG A 4 -19.04 -28.07 1.91
CA ARG A 4 -18.18 -28.09 3.10
C ARG A 4 -16.98 -29.03 2.92
N GLU A 5 -17.18 -30.19 2.27
CA GLU A 5 -16.10 -31.14 1.97
C GLU A 5 -15.04 -30.55 1.03
N ILE A 6 -15.46 -29.79 0.02
CA ILE A 6 -14.57 -29.12 -0.94
C ILE A 6 -13.74 -28.02 -0.25
N ALA A 7 -14.31 -27.34 0.75
CA ALA A 7 -13.60 -26.32 1.51
C ALA A 7 -12.51 -26.92 2.43
N HIS A 8 -12.81 -28.02 3.13
CA HIS A 8 -11.84 -28.72 3.98
C HIS A 8 -10.70 -29.35 3.17
N THR A 9 -10.99 -29.93 1.99
CA THR A 9 -9.96 -30.46 1.09
C THR A 9 -9.07 -29.37 0.52
N LYS A 10 -9.62 -28.22 0.13
CA LYS A 10 -8.82 -27.06 -0.34
C LYS A 10 -7.95 -26.47 0.77
N ALA A 11 -8.48 -26.34 1.99
CA ALA A 11 -7.73 -25.85 3.15
C ALA A 11 -6.59 -26.81 3.53
N SER A 12 -6.85 -28.11 3.54
CA SER A 12 -5.84 -29.14 3.81
C SER A 12 -4.75 -29.16 2.73
N LYS A 13 -5.13 -29.09 1.45
CA LYS A 13 -4.18 -29.02 0.32
C LYS A 13 -3.29 -27.76 0.38
N ARG A 14 -3.85 -26.61 0.76
CA ARG A 14 -3.08 -25.36 0.97
C ARG A 14 -2.13 -25.46 2.17
N ARG A 15 -2.53 -26.15 3.25
CA ARG A 15 -1.69 -26.37 4.43
C ARG A 15 -0.51 -27.31 4.11
N ILE A 16 -0.75 -28.37 3.34
CA ILE A 16 0.29 -29.30 2.86
C ILE A 16 1.27 -28.60 1.90
N ILE A 17 0.78 -27.79 0.97
CA ILE A 17 1.65 -27.03 0.05
C ILE A 17 2.52 -26.03 0.83
N ARG A 18 1.95 -25.29 1.80
CA ARG A 18 2.71 -24.39 2.67
C ARG A 18 3.75 -25.12 3.53
N GLN A 19 3.41 -26.28 4.08
CA GLN A 19 4.36 -27.11 4.83
C GLN A 19 5.49 -27.66 3.94
N ARG A 20 5.21 -28.02 2.68
CA ARG A 20 6.26 -28.45 1.75
C ARG A 20 7.17 -27.33 1.28
N ILE A 21 6.64 -26.11 1.11
CA ILE A 21 7.45 -24.93 0.81
C ILE A 21 8.34 -24.58 2.02
N LEU A 22 7.80 -24.63 3.25
CA LEU A 22 8.57 -24.40 4.48
C LEU A 22 9.62 -25.50 4.72
N ALA A 23 9.30 -26.76 4.47
CA ALA A 23 10.26 -27.87 4.57
C ALA A 23 11.34 -27.81 3.47
N GLY A 24 10.98 -27.37 2.25
CA GLY A 24 11.95 -27.12 1.18
C GLY A 24 12.90 -25.97 1.51
N LEU A 25 12.39 -24.90 2.12
CA LEU A 25 13.22 -23.79 2.64
C LEU A 25 14.12 -24.24 3.79
N PHE A 26 13.64 -25.10 4.70
CA PHE A 26 14.45 -25.63 5.80
C PHE A 26 15.55 -26.58 5.31
N ALA A 27 15.27 -27.41 4.30
CA ALA A 27 16.25 -28.28 3.65
C ALA A 27 17.31 -27.48 2.86
N ALA A 28 16.93 -26.34 2.26
CA ALA A 28 17.88 -25.43 1.62
C ALA A 28 18.79 -24.69 2.61
N VAL A 29 18.31 -24.43 3.83
CA VAL A 29 19.09 -23.75 4.88
C VAL A 29 20.01 -24.72 5.65
N MET A 30 19.64 -26.01 5.77
CA MET A 30 20.46 -27.04 6.43
C MET A 30 21.37 -27.84 5.48
N GLY A 31 21.16 -27.72 4.15
CA GLY A 31 21.97 -28.41 3.14
C GLY A 31 23.27 -27.72 2.74
N SER A 32 23.62 -26.57 3.32
CA SER A 32 24.78 -25.75 2.92
C SER A 32 26.02 -25.91 3.80
N THR A 33 26.11 -26.91 4.69
CA THR A 33 27.26 -27.08 5.60
C THR A 33 28.31 -28.12 5.19
N VAL A 34 28.29 -28.64 3.95
CA VAL A 34 29.41 -29.45 3.44
C VAL A 34 29.72 -29.15 1.97
N SER A 35 30.76 -28.32 1.79
CA SER A 35 31.75 -28.35 0.70
C SER A 35 31.23 -28.62 -0.72
N GLY A 36 31.04 -27.54 -1.47
CA GLY A 36 31.04 -27.56 -2.93
C GLY A 36 31.02 -26.13 -3.45
N CYS A 37 32.15 -25.66 -4.00
CA CYS A 37 32.32 -24.34 -4.57
C CYS A 37 31.20 -24.03 -5.58
N SER A 38 30.18 -23.30 -5.15
CA SER A 38 29.34 -22.52 -6.04
C SER A 38 29.89 -21.12 -5.96
N THR A 39 30.68 -20.73 -6.95
CA THR A 39 31.17 -19.36 -7.08
C THR A 39 29.97 -18.43 -7.14
N THR A 40 29.61 -17.84 -6.01
CA THR A 40 28.80 -16.63 -6.03
C THR A 40 29.74 -15.50 -6.46
N MET A 41 29.20 -14.43 -7.05
CA MET A 41 30.02 -13.29 -7.52
C MET A 41 30.92 -12.70 -6.41
N SER A 42 30.58 -12.99 -5.15
CA SER A 42 31.31 -12.67 -3.93
C SER A 42 32.67 -13.40 -3.81
N ASP A 43 32.81 -14.61 -4.37
CA ASP A 43 34.03 -15.41 -4.28
C ASP A 43 35.14 -14.94 -5.25
N ILE A 44 34.76 -14.29 -6.35
CA ILE A 44 35.71 -13.81 -7.39
C ILE A 44 36.35 -12.47 -6.98
N VAL A 45 35.66 -11.65 -6.18
CA VAL A 45 36.11 -10.29 -5.83
C VAL A 45 36.90 -10.27 -4.50
N GLY A 46 37.04 -11.40 -3.80
CA GLY A 46 37.98 -11.54 -2.68
C GLY A 46 37.69 -10.64 -1.48
N THR A 47 36.43 -10.27 -1.23
CA THR A 47 36.04 -9.45 -0.08
C THR A 47 35.18 -10.25 0.89
N SER A 48 35.79 -10.87 1.90
CA SER A 48 35.10 -11.61 2.97
C SER A 48 34.47 -10.71 4.04
N ILE A 49 33.87 -9.58 3.66
CA ILE A 49 33.21 -8.64 4.58
C ILE A 49 31.98 -8.11 3.85
N PHE A 50 30.80 -8.58 4.27
CA PHE A 50 29.47 -8.14 3.83
C PHE A 50 29.47 -6.69 3.36
N THR A 51 29.43 -6.50 2.04
CA THR A 51 29.52 -5.17 1.46
C THR A 51 28.22 -4.42 1.78
N GLY A 52 28.33 -3.17 2.23
CA GLY A 52 27.15 -2.35 2.56
C GLY A 52 26.13 -2.28 1.42
N GLY A 53 26.57 -2.50 0.18
CA GLY A 53 25.70 -2.63 -1.00
C GLY A 53 24.75 -3.83 -0.97
N GLU A 54 25.20 -5.01 -0.54
CA GLU A 54 24.33 -6.20 -0.47
C GLU A 54 23.22 -6.01 0.57
N TRP A 55 23.56 -5.52 1.76
CA TRP A 55 22.58 -5.21 2.81
C TRP A 55 21.66 -4.07 2.41
N TYR A 56 22.18 -3.03 1.75
CA TYR A 56 21.37 -1.94 1.23
C TYR A 56 20.31 -2.46 0.26
N LEU A 57 20.69 -3.28 -0.72
CA LEU A 57 19.75 -3.88 -1.67
C LEU A 57 18.71 -4.76 -0.97
N ALA A 58 19.13 -5.57 0.01
CA ALA A 58 18.21 -6.42 0.77
C ALA A 58 17.17 -5.58 1.53
N PHE A 59 17.59 -4.53 2.23
CA PHE A 59 16.68 -3.65 2.95
C PHE A 59 15.80 -2.84 2.02
N ASP A 60 16.31 -2.43 0.86
CA ASP A 60 15.53 -1.69 -0.12
C ASP A 60 14.38 -2.55 -0.67
N VAL A 61 14.65 -3.82 -1.01
CA VAL A 61 13.61 -4.78 -1.42
C VAL A 61 12.58 -4.99 -0.33
N ILE A 62 13.00 -5.19 0.92
CA ILE A 62 12.07 -5.36 2.06
C ILE A 62 11.19 -4.11 2.23
N SER A 63 11.79 -2.93 2.14
CA SER A 63 11.10 -1.66 2.26
C SER A 63 10.05 -1.47 1.16
N ILE A 64 10.39 -1.81 -0.08
CA ILE A 64 9.46 -1.76 -1.22
C ILE A 64 8.29 -2.71 -0.99
N VAL A 65 8.52 -3.96 -0.61
CA VAL A 65 7.43 -4.93 -0.41
C VAL A 65 6.47 -4.52 0.72
N ASN A 66 6.98 -3.87 1.76
CA ASN A 66 6.16 -3.49 2.91
C ASN A 66 5.44 -2.14 2.74
N SER A 67 6.04 -1.20 2.01
CA SER A 67 5.60 0.21 2.00
C SER A 67 5.58 0.89 0.63
N ASP A 68 5.91 0.16 -0.44
CA ASP A 68 6.08 0.66 -1.80
C ASP A 68 7.09 1.83 -1.90
N LYS A 69 8.08 1.85 -1.01
CA LYS A 69 9.11 2.90 -0.92
C LYS A 69 10.50 2.30 -0.80
N THR A 70 11.46 2.89 -1.50
CA THR A 70 12.89 2.63 -1.26
C THR A 70 13.35 3.28 0.06
N LEU A 71 14.51 2.88 0.58
CA LEU A 71 15.13 3.52 1.75
C LEU A 71 15.39 5.01 1.51
N ILE A 72 15.77 5.37 0.28
CA ILE A 72 15.98 6.77 -0.12
C ILE A 72 14.64 7.51 -0.15
N ASP A 73 13.58 6.89 -0.67
CA ASP A 73 12.25 7.50 -0.71
C ASP A 73 11.72 7.82 0.69
N HIS A 74 12.03 6.98 1.70
CA HIS A 74 11.73 7.30 3.11
C HIS A 74 12.49 8.52 3.59
N ALA A 75 13.80 8.63 3.29
CA ALA A 75 14.60 9.79 3.67
C ALA A 75 14.10 11.08 2.99
N VAL A 76 13.73 11.01 1.70
CA VAL A 76 13.17 12.15 0.96
C VAL A 76 11.79 12.52 1.48
N SER A 77 10.96 11.54 1.83
CA SER A 77 9.63 11.81 2.37
C SER A 77 9.72 12.50 3.74
N LEU A 78 10.69 12.11 4.57
CA LEU A 78 10.95 12.75 5.86
C LEU A 78 11.47 14.19 5.70
N SER A 79 12.34 14.45 4.72
CA SER A 79 12.91 15.78 4.52
C SER A 79 11.95 16.75 3.84
N THR A 80 11.14 16.29 2.89
CA THR A 80 10.17 17.12 2.17
C THR A 80 8.83 17.24 2.88
N GLY A 81 8.55 16.35 3.83
CA GLY A 81 7.23 16.24 4.50
C GLY A 81 6.13 15.73 3.57
N GLN A 82 6.47 15.30 2.35
CA GLN A 82 5.53 14.76 1.37
C GLN A 82 5.74 13.26 1.19
N ASP A 83 4.67 12.53 0.89
CA ASP A 83 4.75 11.09 0.63
C ASP A 83 5.34 10.84 -0.78
N CYS A 84 6.65 10.66 -0.87
CA CYS A 84 7.39 10.44 -2.12
C CYS A 84 7.78 8.96 -2.28
N SER A 85 7.67 8.43 -3.50
CA SER A 85 8.02 7.04 -3.81
C SER A 85 8.45 6.87 -5.26
N THR A 86 9.53 6.11 -5.47
CA THR A 86 10.03 5.73 -6.78
C THR A 86 9.08 4.75 -7.47
N ILE A 87 8.45 3.84 -6.72
CA ILE A 87 7.45 2.89 -7.26
C ILE A 87 6.26 3.65 -7.88
N ARG A 88 5.79 4.73 -7.25
CA ARG A 88 4.73 5.59 -7.82
C ARG A 88 5.13 6.17 -9.18
N LYS A 89 6.39 6.57 -9.33
CA LYS A 89 6.91 7.12 -10.58
C LYS A 89 6.99 6.06 -11.68
N ILE A 90 7.33 4.82 -11.33
CA ILE A 90 7.32 3.67 -12.24
C ILE A 90 5.89 3.35 -12.69
N ASP A 91 4.90 3.47 -11.79
CA ASP A 91 3.47 3.36 -12.10
C ASP A 91 2.89 4.52 -12.95
N GLY A 92 3.73 5.46 -13.40
CA GLY A 92 3.31 6.63 -14.18
C GLY A 92 2.64 7.74 -13.37
N LYS A 93 2.70 7.68 -12.03
CA LYS A 93 2.18 8.74 -11.14
C LYS A 93 3.27 9.75 -10.81
N SER A 94 2.89 10.88 -10.20
CA SER A 94 3.87 11.82 -9.66
C SER A 94 4.69 11.17 -8.54
N TYR A 95 5.99 11.48 -8.52
CA TYR A 95 6.95 10.96 -7.54
C TYR A 95 6.50 11.24 -6.11
N CYS A 96 6.23 12.51 -5.79
CA CYS A 96 5.58 12.90 -4.54
C CYS A 96 4.06 12.93 -4.72
N LYS A 97 3.35 12.41 -3.71
CA LYS A 97 1.90 12.50 -3.63
C LYS A 97 1.52 13.97 -3.50
N LYS A 98 0.63 14.41 -4.39
CA LYS A 98 -0.01 15.73 -4.24
C LYS A 98 -1.04 15.62 -3.13
N GLU A 99 -0.99 16.54 -2.17
CA GLU A 99 -2.07 16.73 -1.19
C GLU A 99 -3.38 16.95 -1.97
N PRO A 100 -4.49 16.27 -1.63
CA PRO A 100 -5.77 16.64 -2.22
C PRO A 100 -6.02 18.11 -1.90
N VAL A 101 -6.24 18.92 -2.94
CA VAL A 101 -6.69 20.30 -2.73
C VAL A 101 -7.99 20.18 -1.95
N PRO A 102 -8.11 20.79 -0.76
CA PRO A 102 -9.33 20.68 0.03
C PRO A 102 -10.49 21.19 -0.84
N GLU A 103 -11.46 20.33 -1.12
CA GLU A 103 -12.68 20.75 -1.79
C GLU A 103 -13.34 21.79 -0.90
N THR A 104 -13.61 22.97 -1.47
CA THR A 104 -14.27 24.05 -0.74
C THR A 104 -15.62 23.52 -0.23
N PRO A 105 -15.94 23.63 1.07
CA PRO A 105 -17.20 23.15 1.59
C PRO A 105 -18.36 23.84 0.84
N LEU A 106 -19.25 23.03 0.28
CA LEU A 106 -20.44 23.53 -0.41
C LEU A 106 -21.58 23.63 0.59
N TYR A 107 -22.21 24.80 0.64
CA TYR A 107 -23.42 25.04 1.43
C TYR A 107 -24.63 24.86 0.50
N CYS A 108 -25.32 23.73 0.65
CA CYS A 108 -26.50 23.41 -0.15
C CYS A 108 -27.78 23.76 0.61
N TYR A 109 -28.63 24.58 -0.01
CA TYR A 109 -29.90 25.01 0.54
C TYR A 109 -31.05 24.44 -0.28
N ARG A 110 -32.12 24.00 0.41
CA ARG A 110 -33.34 23.53 -0.25
C ARG A 110 -34.23 24.71 -0.64
N SER A 111 -34.45 24.89 -1.95
CA SER A 111 -35.50 25.77 -2.46
C SER A 111 -36.76 24.97 -2.82
N LEU A 112 -37.83 25.67 -3.22
CA LEU A 112 -39.11 25.06 -3.61
C LEU A 112 -39.00 24.17 -4.86
N ALA A 113 -38.08 24.50 -5.77
CA ALA A 113 -37.95 23.81 -7.06
C ALA A 113 -36.72 22.89 -7.14
N ALA A 114 -35.64 23.22 -6.43
CA ALA A 114 -34.38 22.48 -6.50
C ALA A 114 -33.48 22.71 -5.28
N VAL A 115 -32.41 21.94 -5.15
CA VAL A 115 -31.33 22.22 -4.20
C VAL A 115 -30.28 23.08 -4.93
N SER A 116 -29.96 24.24 -4.36
CA SER A 116 -28.92 25.15 -4.88
C SER A 116 -27.73 25.15 -3.93
N CYS A 117 -26.54 24.88 -4.44
CA CYS A 117 -25.31 24.82 -3.65
C CYS A 117 -24.41 26.03 -3.95
N TYR A 118 -23.93 26.68 -2.91
CA TYR A 118 -23.05 27.85 -2.98
C TYR A 118 -21.73 27.59 -2.25
N ARG A 119 -20.67 28.31 -2.63
CA ARG A 119 -19.35 28.25 -1.97
C ARG A 119 -19.26 29.07 -0.68
N THR A 120 -20.21 29.98 -0.49
CA THR A 120 -20.24 30.93 0.63
C THR A 120 -21.54 30.70 1.41
N PRO A 121 -21.51 30.75 2.75
CA PRO A 121 -22.74 30.67 3.54
C PRO A 121 -23.65 31.88 3.29
N ASP A 122 -24.96 31.71 3.54
CA ASP A 122 -25.97 32.76 3.42
C ASP A 122 -25.58 33.99 4.29
N PRO A 123 -25.28 35.15 3.68
CA PRO A 123 -24.85 36.34 4.40
C PRO A 123 -25.97 36.99 5.22
N TYR A 124 -27.24 36.67 4.93
CA TYR A 124 -28.40 37.31 5.55
C TYR A 124 -29.12 36.41 6.55
N ASN A 125 -28.62 35.19 6.79
CA ASN A 125 -29.19 34.21 7.73
C ASN A 125 -30.73 34.14 7.61
N THR A 126 -31.22 33.93 6.39
CA THR A 126 -32.65 34.00 6.05
C THR A 126 -33.47 32.83 6.61
N GLY A 127 -32.90 32.01 7.48
CA GLY A 127 -33.53 30.81 8.04
C GLY A 127 -33.55 29.61 7.07
N SER A 128 -32.81 29.67 5.96
CA SER A 128 -32.71 28.56 5.02
C SER A 128 -31.97 27.37 5.65
N GLN A 129 -32.62 26.20 5.66
CA GLN A 129 -32.03 24.98 6.22
C GLN A 129 -30.98 24.40 5.26
N THR A 130 -29.77 24.19 5.76
CA THR A 130 -28.71 23.47 5.04
C THR A 130 -29.07 22.00 4.92
N VAL A 131 -28.90 21.44 3.74
CA VAL A 131 -29.14 20.02 3.46
C VAL A 131 -27.80 19.28 3.56
N ASP A 132 -27.73 18.21 4.35
CA ASP A 132 -26.61 17.28 4.30
C ASP A 132 -26.57 16.58 2.93
N TRP A 133 -25.45 16.73 2.21
CA TRP A 133 -25.18 16.09 0.93
C TRP A 133 -24.07 15.04 1.10
N PRO A 134 -24.16 13.82 0.54
CA PRO A 134 -25.13 13.30 -0.41
C PRO A 134 -26.49 12.94 0.23
N PRO A 135 -27.61 13.02 -0.51
CA PRO A 135 -28.93 12.75 0.04
C PRO A 135 -29.02 11.27 0.37
N THR A 136 -29.04 10.93 1.67
CA THR A 136 -29.43 9.59 2.09
C THR A 136 -30.90 9.42 1.72
N ARG A 137 -31.13 8.60 0.68
CA ARG A 137 -32.46 8.30 0.14
C ARG A 137 -33.24 7.47 1.16
N SER A 138 -33.77 8.08 2.22
CA SER A 138 -34.59 7.35 3.20
C SER A 138 -35.65 8.16 3.94
N ARG A 139 -35.97 9.39 3.51
CA ARG A 139 -37.16 10.09 4.02
C ARG A 139 -38.13 10.45 2.90
N SER A 140 -38.74 9.40 2.33
CA SER A 140 -40.08 9.53 1.75
C SER A 140 -41.07 9.71 2.90
N LEU A 141 -41.71 10.88 2.94
CA LEU A 141 -42.96 11.11 3.65
C LEU A 141 -44.06 10.21 3.08
#